data_AF-X1H0Y7-F1
#
_entry.id   AF-X1H0Y7-F1
#
_cell.length_a   1.000
_cell.length_b   1.000
_cell.length_c   1.000
_cell.angle_alpha   90.00
_cell.angle_beta   90.00
_cell.angle_gamma   90.00
#
_symmetry.space_group_name_H-M   'P 1'
#
loop_
_entity.id
_entity.type
_entity.pdbx_description
1 polymer ?
#
loop_
_entity_poly.entity_id
_entity_poly.type
_entity_poly.pdbx_seq_one_letter_code
_entity_poly.pdbx_strand_id
1 'polypeptide(L)'
;RLGRISLNGKEMITPNLFPVVHPSRNIIAPQDLKTFGAQGLFTNAYIIYKNEKLRAQVLQKGLHEHLNYDGIIATDSGAFQQYMYRKDSFDIDATIIERFQEDIGSDFPVILDIPVQLDDNYEIAKEKVNITIERAKDNISRRSRSDCYWFGPLHGGTHFDLLKESAIEMSKLDFGIYAIGGIVKAFLNYRFDLTTQILLTVKRYIIPNKPVHMFGLGLPQYFSLAVACGCDLMDSAAYVLFAKENRYFTLSTGTRKLEELKEFPCHCPICVKYT
;
A
#
# COMPACT_ATOMS: atom_id res chain seq x y z
N ARG A 1 10.54 -7.23 10.41
CA ARG A 1 10.80 -7.94 11.70
C ARG A 1 9.56 -8.74 12.12
N LEU A 2 9.72 -9.76 12.97
CA LEU A 2 8.57 -10.32 13.69
C LEU A 2 8.06 -9.31 14.72
N GLY A 3 6.76 -9.05 14.71
CA GLY A 3 6.12 -8.03 15.53
C GLY A 3 4.61 -8.18 15.50
N ARG A 4 3.91 -7.49 16.43
CA ARG A 4 2.45 -7.50 16.52
C ARG A 4 1.95 -6.06 16.47
N ILE A 5 0.94 -5.82 15.65
CA ILE A 5 0.16 -4.58 15.62
C ILE A 5 -1.25 -4.95 16.11
N SER A 6 -1.75 -4.22 17.11
CA SER A 6 -3.08 -4.42 17.68
C SER A 6 -3.85 -3.10 17.62
N LEU A 7 -5.10 -3.13 17.12
CA LEU A 7 -5.97 -1.96 17.00
C LEU A 7 -7.42 -2.40 17.16
N ASN A 8 -8.15 -1.81 18.12
CA ASN A 8 -9.59 -2.07 18.34
C ASN A 8 -9.96 -3.58 18.45
N GLY A 9 -9.11 -4.38 19.08
CA GLY A 9 -9.28 -5.84 19.20
C GLY A 9 -8.86 -6.67 17.97
N LYS A 10 -8.53 -6.03 16.84
CA LYS A 10 -7.91 -6.66 15.68
C LYS A 10 -6.40 -6.81 15.90
N GLU A 11 -5.81 -7.88 15.38
CA GLU A 11 -4.37 -8.12 15.44
C GLU A 11 -3.79 -8.48 14.06
N MET A 12 -2.55 -8.05 13.82
CA MET A 12 -1.73 -8.43 12.66
C MET A 12 -0.30 -8.74 13.11
N ILE A 13 0.31 -9.76 12.51
CA ILE A 13 1.70 -10.12 12.72
C ILE A 13 2.55 -9.63 11.55
N THR A 14 3.60 -8.86 11.82
CA THR A 14 4.61 -8.49 10.81
C THR A 14 5.66 -9.61 10.69
N PRO A 15 6.28 -9.83 9.51
CA PRO A 15 5.99 -9.16 8.25
C PRO A 15 4.67 -9.61 7.65
N ASN A 16 3.90 -8.69 7.08
CA ASN A 16 2.57 -8.99 6.50
C ASN A 16 2.39 -8.44 5.08
N LEU A 17 1.48 -9.05 4.32
CA LEU A 17 1.08 -8.63 2.98
C LEU A 17 -0.42 -8.34 2.97
N PHE A 18 -0.80 -7.09 2.66
CA PHE A 18 -2.19 -6.73 2.39
C PHE A 18 -2.55 -7.09 0.94
N PRO A 19 -3.52 -8.00 0.68
CA PRO A 19 -4.09 -8.13 -0.65
C PRO A 19 -4.88 -6.86 -0.98
N VAL A 20 -4.63 -6.26 -2.14
CA VAL A 20 -5.38 -5.10 -2.62
C VAL A 20 -6.70 -5.59 -3.23
N VAL A 21 -7.82 -5.16 -2.65
CA VAL A 21 -9.18 -5.47 -3.11
C VAL A 21 -9.84 -4.24 -3.74
N HIS A 22 -10.59 -4.45 -4.83
CA HIS A 22 -11.40 -3.38 -5.41
C HIS A 22 -12.66 -3.21 -4.56
N PRO A 23 -13.12 -2.00 -4.24
CA PRO A 23 -14.31 -1.81 -3.39
C PRO A 23 -15.65 -2.23 -4.03
N SER A 24 -15.67 -3.00 -5.13
CA SER A 24 -16.89 -3.47 -5.80
C SER A 24 -16.66 -4.62 -6.79
N ARG A 25 -15.47 -4.71 -7.41
CA ARG A 25 -15.17 -5.64 -8.52
C ARG A 25 -14.16 -6.69 -8.10
N ASN A 26 -14.57 -7.54 -7.16
CA ASN A 26 -13.73 -8.57 -6.57
C ASN A 26 -13.89 -9.91 -7.29
N ILE A 27 -12.77 -10.52 -7.69
CA ILE A 27 -12.74 -11.89 -8.23
C ILE A 27 -12.78 -12.92 -7.10
N ILE A 28 -12.15 -12.61 -5.98
CA ILE A 28 -12.19 -13.38 -4.73
C ILE A 28 -12.90 -12.50 -3.73
N ALA A 29 -13.94 -12.99 -3.04
CA ALA A 29 -14.65 -12.16 -2.07
C ALA A 29 -13.70 -11.78 -0.91
N PRO A 30 -13.75 -10.54 -0.38
CA PRO A 30 -12.74 -10.10 0.58
C PRO A 30 -12.73 -10.94 1.87
N GLN A 31 -13.89 -11.42 2.30
CA GLN A 31 -14.03 -12.39 3.40
C GLN A 31 -13.18 -13.68 3.19
N ASP A 32 -13.10 -14.17 1.95
CA ASP A 32 -12.47 -15.47 1.62
C ASP A 32 -10.95 -15.36 1.71
N LEU A 33 -10.39 -14.15 1.57
CA LEU A 33 -8.95 -13.90 1.73
C LEU A 33 -8.46 -14.25 3.13
N LYS A 34 -9.33 -14.21 4.14
CA LYS A 34 -9.03 -14.68 5.50
C LYS A 34 -8.69 -16.18 5.53
N THR A 35 -9.30 -16.99 4.65
CA THR A 35 -9.00 -18.43 4.52
C THR A 35 -7.60 -18.71 3.95
N PHE A 36 -7.03 -17.74 3.21
CA PHE A 36 -5.64 -17.78 2.74
C PHE A 36 -4.65 -17.12 3.72
N GLY A 37 -5.10 -16.78 4.94
CA GLY A 37 -4.27 -16.19 6.00
C GLY A 37 -4.10 -14.67 5.93
N ALA A 38 -4.84 -13.95 5.08
CA ALA A 38 -4.80 -12.49 5.08
C ALA A 38 -5.33 -11.93 6.42
N GLN A 39 -4.48 -11.20 7.15
CA GLN A 39 -4.81 -10.55 8.43
C GLN A 39 -5.28 -9.09 8.26
N GLY A 40 -5.06 -8.52 7.07
CA GLY A 40 -5.67 -7.27 6.67
C GLY A 40 -5.79 -7.16 5.15
N LEU A 41 -6.58 -6.18 4.71
CA LEU A 41 -6.81 -5.85 3.29
C LEU A 41 -6.38 -4.42 3.00
N PHE A 42 -5.98 -4.14 1.76
CA PHE A 42 -5.86 -2.78 1.25
C PHE A 42 -7.01 -2.51 0.28
N THR A 43 -7.64 -1.34 0.35
CA THR A 43 -8.54 -0.87 -0.70
C THR A 43 -8.30 0.61 -0.99
N ASN A 44 -9.07 1.20 -1.90
CA ASN A 44 -8.87 2.57 -2.34
C ASN A 44 -10.12 3.42 -2.06
N ALA A 45 -9.99 4.37 -1.14
CA ALA A 45 -11.08 5.22 -0.70
C ALA A 45 -11.52 6.20 -1.78
N TYR A 46 -10.62 6.62 -2.68
CA TYR A 46 -10.95 7.48 -3.81
C TYR A 46 -11.94 6.83 -4.79
N ILE A 47 -11.77 5.54 -5.11
CA ILE A 47 -12.74 4.78 -5.94
C ILE A 47 -14.11 4.69 -5.25
N ILE A 48 -14.15 4.54 -3.91
CA ILE A 48 -15.40 4.59 -3.14
C ILE A 48 -16.02 5.97 -3.26
N TYR A 49 -15.25 7.02 -2.94
CA TYR A 49 -15.70 8.41 -2.90
C TYR A 49 -16.23 8.92 -4.25
N LYS A 50 -15.61 8.54 -5.37
CA LYS A 50 -16.01 8.96 -6.72
C LYS A 50 -17.32 8.36 -7.21
N ASN A 51 -17.75 7.21 -6.68
CA ASN A 51 -19.01 6.60 -7.05
C ASN A 51 -20.07 6.96 -6.01
N GLU A 52 -20.97 7.90 -6.33
CA GLU A 52 -21.91 8.47 -5.35
C GLU A 52 -22.78 7.42 -4.63
N LYS A 53 -23.28 6.43 -5.36
CA LYS A 53 -24.09 5.33 -4.80
C LYS A 53 -23.26 4.47 -3.84
N LEU A 54 -22.02 4.16 -4.23
CA LEU A 54 -21.09 3.39 -3.42
C LEU A 54 -20.67 4.20 -2.17
N ARG A 55 -20.30 5.47 -2.33
CA ARG A 55 -19.99 6.41 -1.24
C ARG A 55 -21.12 6.47 -0.22
N ALA A 56 -22.36 6.70 -0.66
CA ALA A 56 -23.52 6.75 0.23
C ALA A 56 -23.73 5.42 0.97
N GLN A 57 -23.61 4.29 0.26
CA GLN A 57 -23.73 2.96 0.88
C GLN A 57 -22.65 2.70 1.93
N VAL A 58 -21.39 3.04 1.65
CA VAL A 58 -20.26 2.80 2.56
C VAL A 58 -20.30 3.75 3.76
N LEU A 59 -20.72 5.00 3.59
CA LEU A 59 -20.96 5.92 4.73
C LEU A 59 -22.06 5.41 5.67
N GLN A 60 -23.09 4.76 5.13
CA GLN A 60 -24.20 4.27 5.95
C GLN A 60 -23.83 3.06 6.81
N LYS A 61 -22.99 2.14 6.30
CA LYS A 61 -22.70 0.84 6.94
C LYS A 61 -21.25 0.62 7.38
N GLY A 62 -20.36 1.53 7.03
CA GLY A 62 -18.92 1.41 7.25
C GLY A 62 -18.20 0.44 6.29
N LEU A 63 -16.88 0.51 6.29
CA LEU A 63 -15.99 -0.19 5.37
C LEU A 63 -15.91 -1.70 5.63
N HIS A 64 -15.99 -2.12 6.90
CA HIS A 64 -15.95 -3.52 7.31
C HIS A 64 -17.18 -4.30 6.83
N GLU A 65 -18.39 -3.78 7.08
CA GLU A 65 -19.62 -4.36 6.55
C GLU A 65 -19.67 -4.24 5.02
N HIS A 66 -19.00 -3.23 4.43
CA HIS A 66 -18.91 -3.12 2.99
C HIS A 66 -18.11 -4.23 2.31
N LEU A 67 -16.95 -4.57 2.87
CA LEU A 67 -16.10 -5.64 2.32
C LEU A 67 -16.44 -7.02 2.92
N ASN A 68 -17.35 -7.09 3.89
CA ASN A 68 -17.62 -8.25 4.75
C ASN A 68 -16.32 -8.84 5.34
N TYR A 69 -15.50 -7.99 5.94
CA TYR A 69 -14.18 -8.36 6.46
C TYR A 69 -13.93 -7.74 7.83
N ASP A 70 -13.62 -8.59 8.81
CA ASP A 70 -13.51 -8.25 10.24
C ASP A 70 -12.06 -8.00 10.71
N GLY A 71 -11.06 -8.34 9.89
CA GLY A 71 -9.65 -7.99 10.12
C GLY A 71 -9.34 -6.52 9.83
N ILE A 72 -8.05 -6.17 9.76
CA ILE A 72 -7.60 -4.79 9.54
C ILE A 72 -7.88 -4.34 8.09
N ILE A 73 -8.42 -3.14 7.88
CA ILE A 73 -8.58 -2.57 6.52
C ILE A 73 -7.82 -1.24 6.39
N ALA A 74 -6.86 -1.22 5.47
CA ALA A 74 -6.13 -0.04 5.03
C ALA A 74 -6.78 0.60 3.81
N THR A 75 -6.67 1.93 3.69
CA THR A 75 -7.25 2.68 2.56
C THR A 75 -6.25 3.63 1.91
N ASP A 76 -6.11 3.53 0.60
CA ASP A 76 -5.38 4.47 -0.25
C ASP A 76 -6.24 5.72 -0.50
N SER A 77 -5.63 6.90 -0.34
CA SER A 77 -6.21 8.23 -0.58
C SER A 77 -6.45 8.52 -2.06
N GLY A 78 -5.87 7.74 -2.98
CA GLY A 78 -6.04 7.90 -4.41
C GLY A 78 -4.94 8.68 -5.12
N ALA A 79 -3.82 8.94 -4.44
CA ALA A 79 -2.68 9.67 -4.97
C ALA A 79 -2.13 9.05 -6.28
N PHE A 80 -2.13 7.72 -6.37
CA PHE A 80 -1.76 6.99 -7.59
C PHE A 80 -2.72 7.27 -8.76
N GLN A 81 -4.03 7.30 -8.51
CA GLN A 81 -5.04 7.54 -9.54
C GLN A 81 -5.02 9.00 -10.01
N GLN A 82 -4.84 9.98 -9.12
CA GLN A 82 -4.64 11.38 -9.52
C GLN A 82 -3.46 11.55 -10.47
N TYR A 83 -2.34 10.85 -10.22
CA TYR A 83 -1.18 10.89 -11.10
C TYR A 83 -1.45 10.20 -12.45
N MET A 84 -2.02 8.98 -12.44
CA MET A 84 -2.22 8.19 -13.67
C MET A 84 -3.31 8.76 -14.59
N TYR A 85 -4.34 9.39 -14.04
CA TYR A 85 -5.48 9.92 -14.79
C TYR A 85 -5.44 11.46 -14.93
N ARG A 86 -4.26 12.03 -15.22
CA ARG A 86 -4.03 13.47 -15.51
C ARG A 86 -4.78 14.04 -16.74
N LYS A 87 -5.84 13.38 -17.22
CA LYS A 87 -6.78 13.92 -18.20
C LYS A 87 -8.07 14.32 -17.48
N ASP A 88 -8.32 15.62 -17.51
CA ASP A 88 -9.59 16.29 -17.20
C ASP A 88 -10.00 16.38 -15.71
N SER A 89 -9.65 17.53 -15.09
CA SER A 89 -10.27 18.13 -13.91
C SER A 89 -10.55 17.26 -12.66
N PHE A 90 -9.53 16.55 -12.15
CA PHE A 90 -9.65 15.79 -10.88
C PHE A 90 -8.59 16.10 -9.83
N ASP A 91 -8.65 17.32 -9.30
CA ASP A 91 -8.12 17.57 -7.96
C ASP A 91 -9.11 17.03 -6.90
N ILE A 92 -8.61 16.30 -5.91
CA ILE A 92 -9.38 15.92 -4.72
C ILE A 92 -8.68 16.57 -3.53
N ASP A 93 -9.44 17.34 -2.76
CA ASP A 93 -8.90 18.00 -1.59
C ASP A 93 -8.47 16.96 -0.55
N ALA A 94 -7.25 17.13 -0.02
CA ALA A 94 -6.66 16.23 0.97
C ALA A 94 -7.55 16.10 2.21
N THR A 95 -8.10 17.21 2.71
CA THR A 95 -9.01 17.23 3.85
C THR A 95 -10.26 16.41 3.58
N ILE A 96 -10.85 16.54 2.38
CA ILE A 96 -12.08 15.81 2.02
C ILE A 96 -11.83 14.30 1.99
N ILE A 97 -10.77 13.83 1.33
CA ILE A 97 -10.52 12.39 1.20
C ILE A 97 -9.96 11.75 2.47
N GLU A 98 -9.20 12.49 3.26
CA GLU A 98 -8.72 12.05 4.58
C GLU A 98 -9.89 11.96 5.57
N ARG A 99 -10.75 12.98 5.63
CA ARG A 99 -11.98 12.94 6.43
C ARG A 99 -12.88 11.78 6.04
N PHE A 100 -13.06 11.56 4.73
CA PHE A 100 -13.86 10.45 4.23
C PHE A 100 -13.31 9.08 4.67
N GLN A 101 -11.98 8.90 4.75
CA GLN A 101 -11.39 7.68 5.28
C GLN A 101 -11.65 7.47 6.78
N GLU A 102 -11.68 8.55 7.57
CA GLU A 102 -12.14 8.49 8.97
C GLU A 102 -13.61 8.05 9.04
N ASP A 103 -14.49 8.71 8.27
CA ASP A 103 -15.94 8.53 8.29
C ASP A 103 -16.39 7.12 7.86
N ILE A 104 -15.73 6.50 6.88
CA ILE A 104 -16.04 5.12 6.48
C ILE A 104 -15.50 4.06 7.45
N GLY A 105 -14.77 4.44 8.51
CA GLY A 105 -14.24 3.48 9.47
C GLY A 105 -12.96 2.77 9.02
N SER A 106 -12.08 3.43 8.25
CA SER A 106 -10.75 2.86 7.92
C SER A 106 -9.94 2.64 9.21
N ASP A 107 -9.20 1.52 9.28
CA ASP A 107 -8.25 1.24 10.36
C ASP A 107 -6.92 1.94 10.10
N PHE A 108 -6.40 1.77 8.88
CA PHE A 108 -5.10 2.25 8.43
C PHE A 108 -5.26 3.21 7.22
N PRO A 109 -5.73 4.44 7.44
CA PRO A 109 -5.87 5.44 6.39
C PRO A 109 -4.51 6.00 5.93
N VAL A 110 -4.41 6.32 4.64
CA VAL A 110 -3.23 6.98 4.05
C VAL A 110 -3.59 8.46 3.79
N ILE A 111 -2.64 9.38 4.04
CA ILE A 111 -2.80 10.80 3.67
C ILE A 111 -2.80 10.97 2.15
N LEU A 112 -3.22 12.13 1.64
CA LEU A 112 -3.07 12.42 0.20
C LEU A 112 -1.66 12.94 -0.12
N ASP A 113 -0.70 12.04 -0.30
CA ASP A 113 0.67 12.36 -0.70
C ASP A 113 0.78 12.76 -2.19
N ILE A 114 1.96 13.25 -2.60
CA ILE A 114 2.29 13.49 -4.02
C ILE A 114 3.40 12.53 -4.47
N PRO A 115 3.09 11.46 -5.24
CA PRO A 115 4.08 10.44 -5.58
C PRO A 115 5.24 10.94 -6.45
N VAL A 116 6.45 10.87 -5.89
CA VAL A 116 7.69 11.02 -6.65
C VAL A 116 7.88 9.82 -7.58
N GLN A 117 8.27 10.10 -8.81
CA GLN A 117 8.53 9.14 -9.87
C GLN A 117 10.04 9.00 -10.08
N LEU A 118 10.47 7.87 -10.64
CA LEU A 118 11.89 7.59 -10.91
C LEU A 118 12.50 8.52 -11.98
N ASP A 119 11.63 9.10 -12.80
CA ASP A 119 11.90 10.03 -13.90
C ASP A 119 11.71 11.51 -13.52
N ASP A 120 11.30 11.83 -12.28
CA ASP A 120 11.27 13.22 -11.80
C ASP A 120 12.70 13.76 -11.65
N ASN A 121 12.94 14.98 -12.14
CA ASN A 121 14.17 15.70 -11.82
C ASN A 121 14.19 16.12 -10.33
N TYR A 122 15.37 16.52 -9.86
CA TYR A 122 15.59 16.82 -8.43
C TYR A 122 14.63 17.90 -7.87
N GLU A 123 14.44 19.01 -8.59
CA GLU A 123 13.57 20.10 -8.11
C GLU A 123 12.09 19.68 -8.05
N ILE A 124 11.60 18.95 -9.06
CA ILE A 124 10.24 18.38 -9.05
C ILE A 124 10.09 17.37 -7.91
N ALA A 125 11.07 16.48 -7.71
CA ALA A 125 11.02 15.51 -6.62
C ALA A 125 11.00 16.20 -5.24
N LYS A 126 11.79 17.27 -5.09
CA LYS A 126 11.87 18.08 -3.86
C LYS A 126 10.57 18.82 -3.57
N GLU A 127 9.95 19.44 -4.57
CA GLU A 127 8.63 20.07 -4.46
C GLU A 127 7.57 19.07 -3.96
N LYS A 128 7.51 17.88 -4.58
CA LYS A 128 6.57 16.81 -4.19
C LYS A 128 6.80 16.28 -2.77
N VAL A 129 8.06 16.13 -2.36
CA VAL A 129 8.44 15.76 -0.98
C VAL A 129 7.97 16.83 0.01
N ASN A 130 8.23 18.11 -0.28
CA ASN A 130 7.80 19.23 0.57
C ASN A 130 6.29 19.28 0.72
N ILE A 131 5.52 19.23 -0.38
CA ILE A 131 4.05 19.22 -0.35
C ILE A 131 3.53 18.01 0.45
N THR A 132 4.17 16.84 0.34
CA THR A 132 3.78 15.66 1.13
C THR A 132 4.02 15.88 2.63
N ILE A 133 5.16 16.49 3.02
CA ILE A 133 5.48 16.81 4.42
C ILE A 133 4.53 17.90 4.97
N GLU A 134 4.14 18.89 4.15
CA GLU A 134 3.16 19.91 4.53
C GLU A 134 1.78 19.31 4.77
N ARG A 135 1.29 18.49 3.83
CA ARG A 135 0.03 17.74 3.99
C ARG A 135 0.08 16.79 5.18
N ALA A 136 1.22 16.18 5.48
CA ALA A 136 1.39 15.33 6.66
C ALA A 136 1.23 16.11 7.99
N LYS A 137 1.79 17.33 8.07
CA LYS A 137 1.64 18.22 9.24
C LYS A 137 0.20 18.71 9.39
N ASP A 138 -0.39 19.15 8.29
CA ASP A 138 -1.78 19.62 8.21
C ASP A 138 -2.78 18.51 8.58
N ASN A 139 -2.63 17.30 8.02
CA ASN A 139 -3.39 16.11 8.38
C ASN A 139 -3.37 15.84 9.90
N ILE A 140 -2.20 15.87 10.56
CA ILE A 140 -2.10 15.67 12.02
C ILE A 140 -2.94 16.66 12.81
N SER A 141 -3.04 17.92 12.36
CA SER A 141 -3.86 18.94 13.00
C SER A 141 -5.38 18.75 12.79
N ARG A 142 -5.76 17.96 11.77
CA ARG A 142 -7.14 17.76 11.29
C ARG A 142 -7.77 16.41 11.66
N ARG A 143 -6.99 15.42 12.12
CA ARG A 143 -7.49 14.09 12.53
C ARG A 143 -8.49 14.19 13.68
N SER A 144 -9.59 13.46 13.60
CA SER A 144 -10.56 13.33 14.70
C SER A 144 -10.60 11.94 15.32
N ARG A 145 -10.19 10.89 14.60
CA ARG A 145 -10.26 9.50 15.08
C ARG A 145 -8.96 9.06 15.73
N SER A 146 -9.02 8.75 17.03
CA SER A 146 -7.92 8.16 17.81
C SER A 146 -7.85 6.63 17.70
N ASP A 147 -8.86 6.01 17.09
CA ASP A 147 -9.04 4.57 16.92
C ASP A 147 -8.56 4.09 15.53
N CYS A 148 -7.58 4.77 14.94
CA CYS A 148 -6.97 4.43 13.65
C CYS A 148 -5.46 4.74 13.65
N TYR A 149 -4.69 4.09 12.77
CA TYR A 149 -3.25 4.32 12.62
C TYR A 149 -2.90 4.78 11.21
N TRP A 150 -2.67 6.09 11.07
CA TRP A 150 -2.33 6.72 9.79
C TRP A 150 -0.99 6.25 9.23
N PHE A 151 -0.97 6.04 7.91
CA PHE A 151 0.22 5.86 7.10
C PHE A 151 0.83 7.22 6.76
N GLY A 152 2.15 7.35 6.94
CA GLY A 152 2.95 8.50 6.51
C GLY A 152 3.83 8.13 5.31
N PRO A 153 3.45 8.50 4.07
CA PRO A 153 4.25 8.24 2.88
C PRO A 153 5.59 8.98 2.90
N LEU A 154 6.63 8.28 2.43
CA LEU A 154 7.99 8.74 2.28
C LEU A 154 8.36 8.74 0.79
N HIS A 155 8.96 9.83 0.32
CA HIS A 155 9.28 10.06 -1.09
C HIS A 155 10.70 10.58 -1.31
N GLY A 156 11.10 10.61 -2.58
CA GLY A 156 12.43 11.06 -3.04
C GLY A 156 12.95 10.20 -4.19
N GLY A 157 12.44 8.98 -4.35
CA GLY A 157 12.68 8.14 -5.54
C GLY A 157 14.15 7.74 -5.69
N THR A 158 14.81 8.24 -6.75
CA THR A 158 16.24 8.04 -7.01
C THR A 158 17.14 9.05 -6.29
N HIS A 159 16.57 10.11 -5.71
CA HIS A 159 17.29 11.17 -5.00
C HIS A 159 17.39 10.80 -3.50
N PHE A 160 18.47 10.12 -3.13
CA PHE A 160 18.63 9.53 -1.79
C PHE A 160 18.75 10.54 -0.64
N ASP A 161 19.17 11.77 -0.93
CA ASP A 161 19.17 12.89 0.01
C ASP A 161 17.75 13.40 0.31
N LEU A 162 16.87 13.47 -0.70
CA LEU A 162 15.44 13.75 -0.49
C LEU A 162 14.74 12.62 0.27
N LEU A 163 15.09 11.35 0.00
CA LEU A 163 14.60 10.21 0.80
C LEU A 163 15.03 10.30 2.27
N LYS A 164 16.27 10.72 2.51
CA LYS A 164 16.79 10.97 3.86
C LYS A 164 16.03 12.13 4.53
N GLU A 165 15.83 13.25 3.84
CA GLU A 165 15.08 14.40 4.35
C GLU A 165 13.64 14.00 4.69
N SER A 166 12.94 13.34 3.76
CA SER A 166 11.58 12.81 3.97
C SER A 166 11.51 11.87 5.18
N ALA A 167 12.44 10.92 5.34
CA ALA A 167 12.48 10.03 6.49
C ALA A 167 12.75 10.77 7.83
N ILE A 168 13.62 11.79 7.84
CA ILE A 168 13.93 12.58 9.04
C ILE A 168 12.75 13.46 9.44
N GLU A 169 12.15 14.20 8.50
CA GLU A 169 11.04 15.10 8.80
C GLU A 169 9.77 14.33 9.20
N MET A 170 9.44 13.26 8.47
CA MET A 170 8.27 12.43 8.80
C MET A 170 8.46 11.69 10.14
N SER A 171 9.69 11.34 10.55
CA SER A 171 9.97 10.75 11.88
C SER A 171 9.62 11.66 13.06
N LYS A 172 9.47 12.97 12.84
CA LYS A 172 9.06 13.94 13.87
C LYS A 172 7.54 14.01 14.05
N LEU A 173 6.78 13.37 13.17
CA LEU A 173 5.33 13.43 13.07
C LEU A 173 4.73 12.10 13.56
N ASP A 174 3.62 12.14 14.32
CA ASP A 174 3.03 10.89 14.82
C ASP A 174 2.21 10.17 13.74
N PHE A 175 2.90 9.32 12.98
CA PHE A 175 2.28 8.32 12.10
C PHE A 175 2.38 6.94 12.74
N GLY A 176 1.37 6.09 12.52
CA GLY A 176 1.38 4.72 13.02
C GLY A 176 2.36 3.84 12.23
N ILE A 177 2.41 4.04 10.91
CA ILE A 177 3.22 3.27 9.95
C ILE A 177 3.84 4.26 8.95
N TYR A 178 5.10 4.06 8.58
CA TYR A 178 5.75 4.85 7.52
C TYR A 178 5.85 4.03 6.24
N ALA A 179 5.53 4.62 5.10
CA ALA A 179 5.31 3.88 3.86
C ALA A 179 6.16 4.42 2.70
N ILE A 180 6.98 3.58 2.07
CA ILE A 180 7.83 4.01 0.96
C ILE A 180 7.02 4.03 -0.35
N GLY A 181 6.85 5.20 -0.94
CA GLY A 181 6.15 5.41 -2.21
C GLY A 181 7.06 5.48 -3.44
N GLY A 182 6.49 5.65 -4.63
CA GLY A 182 7.22 5.87 -5.89
C GLY A 182 7.97 4.67 -6.51
N ILE A 183 8.10 3.57 -5.76
CA ILE A 183 8.96 2.42 -6.11
C ILE A 183 8.36 1.38 -7.07
N VAL A 184 7.04 1.39 -7.32
CA VAL A 184 6.34 0.35 -8.09
C VAL A 184 6.93 0.15 -9.49
N LYS A 185 7.27 1.24 -10.20
CA LYS A 185 7.93 1.18 -11.53
C LYS A 185 9.29 0.48 -11.47
N ALA A 186 10.11 0.72 -10.44
CA ALA A 186 11.41 0.07 -10.28
C ALA A 186 11.22 -1.42 -10.01
N PHE A 187 10.29 -1.73 -9.11
CA PHE A 187 10.01 -3.08 -8.66
C PHE A 187 9.50 -3.99 -9.79
N LEU A 188 8.53 -3.52 -10.60
CA LEU A 188 8.02 -4.27 -11.75
C LEU A 188 9.05 -4.43 -12.88
N ASN A 189 9.99 -3.48 -13.01
CA ASN A 189 11.14 -3.58 -13.93
C ASN A 189 12.33 -4.37 -13.34
N TYR A 190 12.12 -5.15 -12.27
CA TYR A 190 13.14 -5.98 -11.62
C TYR A 190 14.38 -5.21 -11.14
N ARG A 191 14.27 -3.89 -10.93
CA ARG A 191 15.30 -3.04 -10.31
C ARG A 191 15.32 -3.22 -8.78
N PHE A 192 15.53 -4.47 -8.36
CA PHE A 192 15.63 -4.86 -6.96
C PHE A 192 16.86 -4.25 -6.29
N ASP A 193 17.92 -3.96 -7.06
CA ASP A 193 19.09 -3.17 -6.64
C ASP A 193 18.68 -1.80 -6.08
N LEU A 194 17.89 -1.04 -6.86
CA LEU A 194 17.42 0.29 -6.51
C LEU A 194 16.36 0.22 -5.40
N THR A 195 15.43 -0.72 -5.51
CA THR A 195 14.38 -0.94 -4.49
C THR A 195 14.99 -1.22 -3.11
N THR A 196 16.08 -2.00 -3.06
CA THR A 196 16.82 -2.29 -1.82
C THR A 196 17.58 -1.07 -1.30
N GLN A 197 18.25 -0.31 -2.18
CA GLN A 197 18.94 0.92 -1.79
C GLN A 197 17.99 1.97 -1.20
N ILE A 198 16.80 2.13 -1.79
CA ILE A 198 15.75 3.03 -1.27
C ILE A 198 15.29 2.57 0.12
N LEU A 199 14.97 1.29 0.29
CA LEU A 199 14.60 0.73 1.60
C LEU A 199 15.70 0.95 2.64
N LEU A 200 16.95 0.59 2.35
CA LEU A 200 18.07 0.77 3.27
C LEU A 200 18.35 2.24 3.61
N THR A 201 18.14 3.16 2.66
CA THR A 201 18.25 4.61 2.90
C THR A 201 17.20 5.07 3.89
N VAL A 202 15.93 4.71 3.68
CA VAL A 202 14.85 5.02 4.62
C VAL A 202 15.12 4.39 6.00
N LYS A 203 15.47 3.10 6.05
CA LYS A 203 15.72 2.37 7.30
C LYS A 203 16.89 2.92 8.12
N ARG A 204 17.83 3.63 7.50
CA ARG A 204 18.94 4.32 8.18
C ARG A 204 18.52 5.58 8.95
N TYR A 205 17.45 6.23 8.51
CA TYR A 205 17.07 7.57 9.00
C TYR A 205 15.67 7.63 9.63
N ILE A 206 14.81 6.65 9.39
CA ILE A 206 13.48 6.55 9.98
C ILE A 206 13.54 6.14 11.46
N ILE A 207 12.60 6.61 12.28
CA ILE A 207 12.46 6.18 13.68
C ILE A 207 12.22 4.65 13.79
N PRO A 208 12.98 3.89 14.61
CA PRO A 208 13.01 2.42 14.54
C PRO A 208 11.81 1.73 15.22
N ASN A 209 11.00 2.44 16.00
CA ASN A 209 9.90 1.87 16.78
C ASN A 209 8.57 1.76 16.01
N LYS A 210 8.44 2.36 14.82
CA LYS A 210 7.24 2.23 13.95
C LYS A 210 7.48 1.21 12.82
N PRO A 211 6.44 0.53 12.29
CA PRO A 211 6.59 -0.38 11.15
C PRO A 211 6.91 0.37 9.85
N VAL A 212 7.64 -0.29 8.95
CA VAL A 212 7.91 0.24 7.60
C VAL A 212 7.16 -0.57 6.54
N HIS A 213 6.31 0.12 5.79
CA HIS A 213 5.55 -0.38 4.65
C HIS A 213 6.25 -0.07 3.32
N MET A 214 6.05 -0.89 2.30
CA MET A 214 6.51 -0.65 0.93
C MET A 214 5.36 -0.81 -0.06
N PHE A 215 4.97 0.30 -0.69
CA PHE A 215 3.79 0.33 -1.57
C PHE A 215 3.99 -0.45 -2.87
N GLY A 216 3.00 -1.26 -3.22
CA GLY A 216 2.89 -2.04 -4.46
C GLY A 216 3.91 -3.18 -4.60
N LEU A 217 4.55 -3.61 -3.51
CA LEU A 217 5.50 -4.72 -3.51
C LEU A 217 4.79 -6.08 -3.56
N GLY A 218 4.30 -6.45 -4.75
CA GLY A 218 3.49 -7.64 -4.97
C GLY A 218 4.17 -8.90 -5.52
N LEU A 219 5.51 -8.96 -5.61
CA LEU A 219 6.25 -10.07 -6.23
C LEU A 219 6.95 -10.95 -5.16
N PRO A 220 6.51 -12.21 -4.96
CA PRO A 220 7.01 -13.05 -3.85
C PRO A 220 8.53 -13.26 -3.80
N GLN A 221 9.20 -13.26 -4.96
CA GLN A 221 10.65 -13.50 -5.05
C GLN A 221 11.51 -12.43 -4.34
N TYR A 222 10.95 -11.28 -3.96
CA TYR A 222 11.67 -10.21 -3.24
C TYR A 222 11.35 -10.16 -1.74
N PHE A 223 10.31 -10.86 -1.25
CA PHE A 223 9.82 -10.71 0.13
C PHE A 223 10.88 -11.03 1.18
N SER A 224 11.69 -12.07 0.97
CA SER A 224 12.78 -12.44 1.90
C SER A 224 13.82 -11.33 2.04
N LEU A 225 14.23 -10.71 0.93
CA LEU A 225 15.18 -9.60 0.91
C LEU A 225 14.59 -8.34 1.53
N ALA A 226 13.34 -8.00 1.21
CA ALA A 226 12.63 -6.87 1.83
C ALA A 226 12.60 -7.00 3.36
N VAL A 227 12.22 -8.17 3.88
CA VAL A 227 12.13 -8.45 5.31
C VAL A 227 13.50 -8.43 5.98
N ALA A 228 14.54 -9.00 5.34
CA ALA A 228 15.92 -8.96 5.82
C ALA A 228 16.47 -7.52 5.91
N CYS A 229 16.10 -6.67 4.95
CA CYS A 229 16.42 -5.24 4.95
C CYS A 229 15.50 -4.40 5.87
N GLY A 230 14.57 -5.03 6.61
CA GLY A 230 13.78 -4.36 7.65
C GLY A 230 12.44 -3.80 7.20
N CYS A 231 11.89 -4.25 6.07
CA CYS A 231 10.48 -4.09 5.74
C CYS A 231 9.59 -4.89 6.72
N ASP A 232 8.42 -4.35 7.03
CA ASP A 232 7.43 -4.94 7.94
C ASP A 232 6.07 -5.18 7.26
N LEU A 233 5.70 -4.37 6.26
CA LEU A 233 4.40 -4.46 5.59
C LEU A 233 4.55 -4.24 4.08
N MET A 234 3.78 -4.96 3.28
CA MET A 234 3.69 -4.79 1.82
C MET A 234 2.23 -4.84 1.39
N ASP A 235 1.89 -4.34 0.20
CA ASP A 235 0.59 -4.58 -0.44
C ASP A 235 0.76 -5.15 -1.86
N SER A 236 -0.28 -5.84 -2.36
CA SER A 236 -0.27 -6.41 -3.70
C SER A 236 -1.65 -6.43 -4.36
N ALA A 237 -1.77 -5.73 -5.49
CA ALA A 237 -2.80 -6.02 -6.51
C ALA A 237 -2.32 -7.08 -7.53
N ALA A 238 -1.04 -7.46 -7.49
CA ALA A 238 -0.42 -8.27 -8.54
C ALA A 238 -1.06 -9.66 -8.64
N TYR A 239 -1.49 -10.28 -7.52
CA TYR A 239 -2.13 -11.60 -7.52
C TYR A 239 -3.37 -11.66 -8.44
N VAL A 240 -4.22 -10.64 -8.41
CA VAL A 240 -5.46 -10.61 -9.20
C VAL A 240 -5.24 -10.03 -10.60
N LEU A 241 -4.30 -9.10 -10.77
CA LEU A 241 -3.94 -8.55 -12.08
C LEU A 241 -3.21 -9.60 -12.94
N PHE A 242 -2.27 -10.33 -12.36
CA PHE A 242 -1.49 -11.34 -13.08
C PHE A 242 -2.37 -12.54 -13.44
N ALA A 243 -3.30 -12.96 -12.56
CA ALA A 243 -4.29 -13.98 -12.87
C ALA A 243 -5.17 -13.64 -14.09
N LYS A 244 -5.61 -12.37 -14.23
CA LYS A 244 -6.38 -11.90 -15.42
C LYS A 244 -5.57 -11.95 -16.72
N GLU A 245 -4.24 -11.86 -16.62
CA GLU A 245 -3.31 -11.89 -17.75
C GLU A 245 -2.71 -13.27 -18.00
N ASN A 246 -3.26 -14.33 -17.37
CA ASN A 246 -2.73 -15.69 -17.42
C ASN A 246 -1.25 -15.75 -17.00
N ARG A 247 -0.86 -15.01 -15.94
CA ARG A 247 0.49 -14.99 -15.37
C ARG A 247 0.52 -15.65 -14.00
N TYR A 248 1.55 -16.47 -13.78
CA TYR A 248 1.71 -17.35 -12.63
C TYR A 248 2.98 -17.00 -11.85
N PHE A 249 2.89 -16.97 -10.51
CA PHE A 249 4.05 -16.73 -9.64
C PHE A 249 4.83 -18.02 -9.37
N THR A 250 6.14 -17.99 -9.64
CA THR A 250 7.08 -19.05 -9.25
C THR A 250 8.06 -18.47 -8.23
N LEU A 251 8.30 -19.20 -7.14
CA LEU A 251 9.25 -18.75 -6.10
C LEU A 251 10.71 -18.78 -6.58
N SER A 252 11.02 -19.66 -7.55
CA SER A 252 12.37 -19.87 -8.08
C SER A 252 12.72 -19.02 -9.31
N THR A 253 11.75 -18.68 -10.17
CA THR A 253 12.04 -18.02 -11.47
C THR A 253 11.27 -16.72 -11.72
N GLY A 254 10.61 -16.18 -10.68
CA GLY A 254 9.79 -14.98 -10.77
C GLY A 254 8.44 -15.28 -11.42
N THR A 255 7.99 -14.44 -12.36
CA THR A 255 6.70 -14.64 -13.05
C THR A 255 6.88 -15.41 -14.37
N ARG A 256 5.92 -16.29 -14.69
CA ARG A 256 5.80 -16.97 -15.99
C ARG A 256 4.41 -16.74 -16.57
N LYS A 257 4.24 -16.91 -17.88
CA LYS A 257 2.89 -17.08 -18.43
C LYS A 257 2.41 -18.51 -18.19
N LEU A 258 1.10 -18.68 -18.10
CA LEU A 258 0.45 -19.98 -17.97
C LEU A 258 0.73 -20.89 -19.18
N GLU A 259 0.72 -20.32 -20.39
CA GLU A 259 1.03 -21.02 -21.65
C GLU A 259 2.48 -21.55 -21.75
N GLU A 260 3.39 -21.05 -20.91
CA GLU A 260 4.80 -21.46 -20.86
C GLU A 260 5.05 -22.58 -19.83
N LEU A 261 4.06 -22.89 -18.98
CA LEU A 261 4.18 -23.91 -17.95
C LEU A 261 3.84 -25.30 -18.51
N LYS A 262 4.73 -26.26 -18.31
CA LYS A 262 4.50 -27.69 -18.59
C LYS A 262 3.93 -28.45 -17.39
N GLU A 263 4.10 -27.88 -16.20
CA GLU A 263 3.68 -28.40 -14.90
C GLU A 263 3.51 -27.22 -13.93
N PHE A 264 2.74 -27.39 -12.86
CA PHE A 264 2.64 -26.39 -11.80
C PHE A 264 3.66 -26.66 -10.68
N PRO A 265 4.68 -25.80 -10.48
CA PRO A 265 5.71 -26.00 -9.45
C PRO A 265 5.21 -25.55 -8.06
N CYS A 266 4.08 -26.09 -7.60
CA CYS A 266 3.42 -25.71 -6.35
C CYS A 266 2.50 -26.80 -5.81
N HIS A 267 2.40 -26.88 -4.47
CA HIS A 267 1.58 -27.87 -3.76
C HIS A 267 0.27 -27.27 -3.20
N CYS A 268 -0.19 -26.12 -3.71
CA CYS A 268 -1.43 -25.52 -3.24
C CYS A 268 -2.66 -26.32 -3.73
N PRO A 269 -3.85 -26.16 -3.12
CA PRO A 269 -5.05 -26.93 -3.45
C PRO A 269 -5.50 -26.84 -4.93
N ILE A 270 -5.07 -25.80 -5.66
CA ILE A 270 -5.33 -25.65 -7.09
C ILE A 270 -4.31 -26.48 -7.90
N CYS A 271 -3.01 -26.28 -7.69
CA CYS A 271 -1.95 -26.93 -8.45
C CYS A 271 -1.86 -28.45 -8.25
N VAL A 272 -2.39 -28.97 -7.14
CA VAL A 272 -2.51 -30.44 -6.91
C VAL A 272 -3.73 -31.04 -7.61
N LYS A 273 -4.73 -30.23 -7.97
CA LYS A 273 -6.01 -30.69 -8.54
C LYS A 273 -6.13 -30.48 -10.05
N TYR A 274 -5.44 -29.48 -10.60
CA TYR A 274 -5.50 -29.07 -11.99
C TYR A 274 -4.12 -29.16 -12.66
N THR A 275 -4.11 -29.21 -13.99
CA THR A 275 -2.93 -29.14 -14.86
C THR A 275 -3.13 -28.10 -15.95
#